data_AF-A0A7T4MSE7-F1
#
_entry.id   AF-A0A7T4MSE7-F1
#
_cell.length_a   1.000
_cell.length_b   1.000
_cell.length_c   1.000
_cell.angle_alpha   90.00
_cell.angle_beta   90.00
_cell.angle_gamma   90.00
#
_symmetry.space_group_name_H-M   'P 1'
#
loop_
_entity.id
_entity.type
_entity.pdbx_description
1 polymer ?
#
loop_
_entity_poly.entity_id
_entity_poly.type
_entity_poly.pdbx_seq_one_letter_code
_entity_poly.pdbx_strand_id
1 'polypeptide(L)'
;MEFSGKVAKGARTMWSYSTGMYVGQWGIAVLFGLIVLVPLFGTPDWFGMIMPVGWVGGFGTAAAVGAALDVDDGAAVATTLGFTSATVGTLVAIIGGVIIAKWGSSTGRTSQMGSYKELPDDVRTGLISIIGERPSIGKGTSSPSSLEPPALHLSVIAGTTFVAYLVTDGIQTATGISIPMFAMAFVVGFIFRLLLDAARASAYVDGTTVHSISGGATDYLVAFGIASIVPSIVVDYAVPLILLFVLGLVYCLLVFRFLSPAMFQQAWLERGLFGWGWATASVATGIALLKIVDPRMKSGTMEEFGVAYVGYAPFEIGTTILAPIMATLGLTWAFGGIATAVAVVVIVLAFALGWVRANRDGEHEAVRVRT
;
A
#
# COMPACT_ATOMS: atom_id res chain seq x y z
N MET A 1 -6.36 4.80 23.83
CA MET A 1 -5.03 5.29 23.42
C MET A 1 -5.03 6.79 23.65
N GLU A 2 -4.26 7.30 24.61
CA GLU A 2 -4.08 8.74 24.78
C GLU A 2 -3.15 9.23 23.67
N PHE A 3 -3.71 9.88 22.65
CA PHE A 3 -2.91 10.51 21.60
C PHE A 3 -2.26 11.77 22.17
N SER A 4 -0.98 11.66 22.54
CA SER A 4 -0.17 12.84 22.86
C SER A 4 -0.21 13.84 21.70
N GLY A 5 -0.27 15.13 21.99
CA GLY A 5 -0.31 16.20 20.97
C GLY A 5 0.87 16.18 19.98
N LYS A 6 1.96 15.47 20.29
CA LYS A 6 3.09 15.20 19.38
C LYS A 6 2.73 14.21 18.27
N VAL A 7 2.06 13.11 18.61
CA VAL A 7 1.62 12.09 17.63
C VAL A 7 0.64 12.70 16.64
N ALA A 8 -0.27 13.56 17.11
CA ALA A 8 -1.22 14.26 16.24
C ALA A 8 -0.55 15.25 15.26
N LYS A 9 0.57 15.89 15.64
CA LYS A 9 1.33 16.78 14.75
C LYS A 9 2.13 15.99 13.71
N GLY A 10 2.86 14.96 14.13
CA GLY A 10 3.60 14.06 13.23
C GLY A 10 2.68 13.35 12.23
N ALA A 11 1.50 12.92 12.66
CA ALA A 11 0.50 12.27 11.82
C ALA A 11 0.00 13.15 10.66
N ARG A 12 -0.09 14.48 10.80
CA ARG A 12 -0.50 15.38 9.70
C ARG A 12 0.56 15.45 8.60
N THR A 13 1.83 15.51 9.02
CA THR A 13 2.97 15.48 8.10
C THR A 13 3.06 14.12 7.42
N MET A 14 2.87 13.04 8.18
CA MET A 14 2.86 11.68 7.65
C MET A 14 1.70 11.45 6.67
N TRP A 15 0.50 11.96 6.97
CA TRP A 15 -0.66 11.90 6.08
C TRP A 15 -0.40 12.65 4.77
N SER A 16 0.08 13.89 4.84
CA SER A 16 0.35 14.68 3.64
C SER A 16 1.47 14.09 2.77
N TYR A 17 2.52 13.57 3.41
CA TYR A 17 3.60 12.84 2.72
C TYR A 17 3.05 11.60 2.01
N SER A 18 2.30 10.76 2.72
CA SER A 18 1.80 9.48 2.21
C SER A 18 0.77 9.67 1.10
N THR A 19 -0.20 10.55 1.31
CA THR A 19 -1.23 10.88 0.32
C THR A 19 -0.61 11.52 -0.92
N GLY A 20 0.27 12.52 -0.74
CA GLY A 20 0.94 13.19 -1.86
C GLY A 20 1.83 12.24 -2.66
N MET A 21 2.60 11.39 -1.98
CA MET A 21 3.42 10.34 -2.60
C MET A 21 2.56 9.37 -3.41
N TYR A 22 1.48 8.85 -2.83
CA TYR A 22 0.60 7.86 -3.45
C TYR A 22 -0.13 8.43 -4.68
N VAL A 23 -0.90 9.52 -4.50
CA VAL A 23 -1.69 10.08 -5.61
C VAL A 23 -0.80 10.73 -6.67
N GLY A 24 0.38 11.22 -6.29
CA GLY A 24 1.39 11.73 -7.23
C GLY A 24 1.96 10.62 -8.09
N GLN A 25 2.23 9.44 -7.53
CA GLN A 25 2.69 8.28 -8.28
C GLN A 25 1.66 7.84 -9.31
N TRP A 26 0.38 7.79 -8.92
CA TRP A 26 -0.73 7.50 -9.83
C TRP A 26 -0.86 8.54 -10.94
N GLY A 27 -0.93 9.82 -10.57
CA GLY A 27 -1.13 10.91 -11.53
C GLY A 27 0.01 11.02 -12.55
N ILE A 28 1.26 11.05 -12.09
CA ILE A 28 2.43 11.20 -12.96
C ILE A 28 2.58 10.01 -13.89
N ALA A 29 2.38 8.79 -13.41
CA ALA A 29 2.51 7.59 -14.24
C ALA A 29 1.42 7.50 -15.32
N VAL A 30 0.18 7.86 -14.97
CA VAL A 30 -0.92 7.95 -15.94
C VAL A 30 -0.62 9.01 -16.99
N LEU A 31 -0.25 10.23 -16.59
CA LEU A 31 0.07 11.29 -17.53
C LEU A 31 1.27 10.94 -18.42
N PHE A 32 2.30 10.30 -17.87
CA PHE A 32 3.42 9.81 -18.67
C PHE A 32 2.98 8.75 -19.68
N GLY A 33 2.10 7.82 -19.27
CA GLY A 33 1.48 6.86 -20.17
C GLY A 33 0.81 7.54 -21.36
N LEU A 34 -0.05 8.52 -21.09
CA LEU A 34 -0.81 9.24 -22.11
C LEU A 34 0.05 10.15 -23.00
N ILE A 35 1.06 10.82 -22.43
CA ILE A 35 1.89 11.80 -23.14
C ILE A 35 3.02 11.13 -23.94
N VAL A 36 3.58 10.03 -23.41
CA VAL A 36 4.80 9.41 -23.96
C VAL A 36 4.52 8.02 -24.51
N LEU A 37 3.85 7.14 -23.76
CA LEU A 37 3.72 5.74 -24.15
C LEU A 37 2.66 5.52 -25.24
N VAL A 38 1.50 6.18 -25.11
CA VAL A 38 0.43 6.11 -26.12
C VAL A 38 0.93 6.60 -27.48
N PRO A 39 1.56 7.80 -27.63
CA PRO A 39 1.95 8.29 -28.95
C PRO A 39 3.15 7.58 -29.56
N LEU A 40 4.08 7.08 -28.74
CA LEU A 40 5.31 6.44 -29.24
C LEU A 40 5.15 4.95 -29.51
N PHE A 41 4.32 4.25 -28.74
CA PHE A 41 4.22 2.79 -28.76
C PHE A 41 2.79 2.28 -29.00
N GLY A 42 1.77 3.15 -29.06
CA GLY A 42 0.39 2.74 -29.28
C GLY A 42 -0.18 1.92 -28.11
N THR A 43 0.33 2.12 -26.89
CA THR A 43 -0.18 1.41 -25.70
C THR A 43 -1.61 1.85 -25.38
N PRO A 44 -2.41 1.02 -24.69
CA PRO A 44 -3.71 1.43 -24.17
C PRO A 44 -3.60 2.65 -23.23
N ASP A 45 -4.66 3.46 -23.17
CA ASP A 45 -4.69 4.68 -22.32
C ASP A 45 -4.44 4.37 -20.84
N TRP A 46 -4.90 3.21 -20.37
CA TRP A 46 -4.71 2.77 -18.99
C TRP A 46 -3.28 2.32 -18.68
N PHE A 47 -2.43 2.08 -19.68
CA PHE A 47 -1.12 1.43 -19.50
C PHE A 47 -0.24 2.12 -18.44
N GLY A 48 -0.27 3.45 -18.38
CA GLY A 48 0.48 4.22 -17.38
C GLY A 48 0.11 3.90 -15.92
N MET A 49 -1.12 3.43 -15.66
CA MET A 49 -1.56 3.08 -14.30
C MET A 49 -1.04 1.72 -13.82
N ILE A 50 -0.49 0.88 -14.68
CA ILE A 50 0.07 -0.42 -14.30
C ILE A 50 1.22 -0.29 -13.29
N MET A 51 2.05 0.76 -13.41
CA MET A 51 3.13 0.99 -12.46
C MET A 51 2.62 1.23 -11.04
N PRO A 52 1.81 2.27 -10.75
CA PRO A 52 1.32 2.52 -9.40
C PRO A 52 0.41 1.38 -8.88
N VAL A 53 -0.34 0.72 -9.77
CA VAL A 53 -1.14 -0.48 -9.45
C VAL A 53 -0.28 -1.60 -8.85
N GLY A 54 0.83 -1.94 -9.50
CA GLY A 54 1.72 -3.01 -9.03
C GLY A 54 2.68 -2.56 -7.92
N TRP A 55 3.09 -1.29 -7.92
CA TRP A 55 4.05 -0.75 -6.97
C TRP A 55 3.36 -0.43 -5.67
N VAL A 56 2.92 0.81 -5.44
CA VAL A 56 2.32 1.19 -4.15
C VAL A 56 1.05 0.41 -3.81
N GLY A 57 0.33 -0.11 -4.81
CA GLY A 57 -0.82 -0.99 -4.62
C GLY A 57 -0.48 -2.48 -4.42
N GLY A 58 0.70 -2.94 -4.81
CA GLY A 58 1.12 -4.33 -4.69
C GLY A 58 0.27 -5.33 -5.50
N PHE A 59 0.43 -6.62 -5.17
CA PHE A 59 -0.26 -7.72 -5.86
C PHE A 59 -1.80 -7.68 -5.68
N GLY A 60 -2.29 -7.15 -4.55
CA GLY A 60 -3.72 -6.97 -4.27
C GLY A 60 -4.39 -6.04 -5.27
N THR A 61 -3.84 -4.83 -5.42
CA THR A 61 -4.33 -3.85 -6.39
C THR A 61 -4.08 -4.31 -7.82
N ALA A 62 -2.96 -4.99 -8.11
CA ALA A 62 -2.71 -5.58 -9.42
C ALA A 62 -3.79 -6.58 -9.85
N ALA A 63 -4.20 -7.48 -8.96
CA ALA A 63 -5.28 -8.42 -9.25
C ALA A 63 -6.63 -7.71 -9.41
N ALA A 64 -6.95 -6.78 -8.51
CA ALA A 64 -8.22 -6.07 -8.48
C ALA A 64 -8.42 -5.15 -9.70
N VAL A 65 -7.43 -4.30 -10.01
CA VAL A 65 -7.47 -3.35 -11.11
C VAL A 65 -7.21 -4.03 -12.44
N GLY A 66 -6.29 -5.00 -12.50
CA GLY A 66 -6.03 -5.80 -13.70
C GLY A 66 -7.30 -6.50 -14.19
N ALA A 67 -7.99 -7.22 -13.30
CA ALA A 67 -9.26 -7.88 -13.64
C ALA A 67 -10.35 -6.89 -14.08
N ALA A 68 -10.35 -5.66 -13.55
CA ALA A 68 -11.30 -4.62 -13.93
C ALA A 68 -10.96 -3.93 -15.27
N LEU A 69 -9.73 -4.05 -15.76
CA LEU A 69 -9.29 -3.52 -17.06
C LEU A 69 -9.35 -4.57 -18.17
N ASP A 70 -9.26 -5.86 -17.83
CA ASP A 70 -9.28 -6.99 -18.78
C ASP A 70 -10.69 -7.40 -19.27
N VAL A 71 -11.71 -6.55 -19.06
CA VAL A 71 -13.14 -6.89 -19.25
C VAL A 71 -13.50 -7.26 -20.71
N ASP A 72 -12.72 -6.79 -21.69
CA ASP A 72 -13.07 -6.91 -23.12
C ASP A 72 -12.14 -7.80 -23.97
N ASP A 73 -10.92 -8.14 -23.52
CA ASP A 73 -9.88 -8.69 -24.42
C ASP A 73 -9.52 -10.18 -24.20
N GLY A 74 -10.02 -10.83 -23.14
CA GLY A 74 -9.81 -12.26 -22.87
C GLY A 74 -8.35 -12.72 -22.66
N ALA A 75 -7.37 -11.86 -22.92
CA ALA A 75 -5.94 -12.16 -22.90
C ALA A 75 -5.25 -11.83 -21.56
N ALA A 76 -5.99 -11.38 -20.54
CA ALA A 76 -5.47 -11.04 -19.21
C ALA A 76 -4.22 -10.13 -19.24
N VAL A 77 -4.20 -9.17 -20.17
CA VAL A 77 -3.03 -8.32 -20.45
C VAL A 77 -2.77 -7.40 -19.26
N ALA A 78 -3.79 -6.66 -18.80
CA ALA A 78 -3.64 -5.73 -17.68
C ALA A 78 -3.26 -6.46 -16.39
N THR A 79 -3.84 -7.63 -16.13
CA THR A 79 -3.49 -8.48 -14.98
C THR A 79 -2.04 -8.97 -15.05
N THR A 80 -1.60 -9.49 -16.20
CA THR A 80 -0.22 -9.96 -16.40
C THR A 80 0.79 -8.83 -16.20
N LEU A 81 0.52 -7.67 -16.80
CA LEU A 81 1.36 -6.48 -16.68
C LEU A 81 1.36 -5.93 -15.25
N GLY A 82 0.22 -5.97 -14.56
CA GLY A 82 0.07 -5.62 -13.15
C GLY A 82 0.93 -6.50 -12.23
N PHE A 83 0.88 -7.82 -12.38
CA PHE A 83 1.73 -8.74 -11.60
C PHE A 83 3.21 -8.60 -11.93
N THR A 84 3.54 -8.35 -13.20
CA THR A 84 4.91 -8.03 -13.61
C THR A 84 5.42 -6.77 -12.90
N SER A 85 4.59 -5.71 -12.90
CA SER A 85 4.85 -4.46 -12.20
C SER A 85 5.04 -4.67 -10.69
N ALA A 86 4.18 -5.46 -10.04
CA ALA A 86 4.29 -5.77 -8.61
C ALA A 86 5.54 -6.58 -8.27
N THR A 87 5.94 -7.48 -9.15
CA THR A 87 7.17 -8.26 -8.99
C THR A 87 8.40 -7.37 -9.05
N VAL A 88 8.50 -6.52 -10.09
CA VAL A 88 9.61 -5.57 -10.24
C VAL A 88 9.62 -4.56 -9.10
N GLY A 89 8.47 -3.99 -8.74
CA GLY A 89 8.33 -3.08 -7.60
C GLY A 89 8.82 -3.70 -6.30
N THR A 90 8.43 -4.95 -6.01
CA THR A 90 8.91 -5.69 -4.83
C THR A 90 10.43 -5.86 -4.83
N LEU A 91 11.03 -6.18 -5.98
CA LEU A 91 12.49 -6.27 -6.10
C LEU A 91 13.17 -4.92 -5.86
N VAL A 92 12.64 -3.84 -6.45
CA VAL A 92 13.12 -2.47 -6.23
C VAL A 92 13.00 -2.07 -4.76
N ALA A 93 11.89 -2.41 -4.11
CA ALA A 93 11.64 -2.14 -2.70
C ALA A 93 12.70 -2.79 -1.82
N ILE A 94 12.91 -4.10 -1.97
CA ILE A 94 13.84 -4.87 -1.14
C ILE A 94 15.29 -4.45 -1.41
N ILE A 95 15.73 -4.46 -2.67
CA ILE A 95 17.12 -4.17 -3.04
C ILE A 95 17.43 -2.71 -2.70
N GLY A 96 16.60 -1.77 -3.14
CA GLY A 96 16.77 -0.35 -2.88
C GLY A 96 16.67 -0.01 -1.40
N GLY A 97 15.72 -0.63 -0.69
CA GLY A 97 15.52 -0.43 0.73
C GLY A 97 16.71 -0.90 1.57
N VAL A 98 17.29 -2.06 1.25
CA VAL A 98 18.50 -2.55 1.91
C VAL A 98 19.70 -1.66 1.61
N ILE A 99 19.85 -1.17 0.36
CA ILE A 99 20.91 -0.21 0.00
C ILE A 99 20.76 1.09 0.80
N ILE A 100 19.55 1.64 0.88
CA ILE A 100 19.23 2.85 1.65
C ILE A 100 19.49 2.62 3.14
N ALA A 101 19.05 1.50 3.71
CA ALA A 101 19.27 1.16 5.12
C ALA A 101 20.77 1.05 5.44
N LYS A 102 21.54 0.38 4.58
CA LYS A 102 23.00 0.27 4.72
C LYS A 102 23.68 1.64 4.61
N TRP A 103 23.27 2.47 3.65
CA TRP A 103 23.78 3.83 3.49
C TRP A 103 23.47 4.69 4.74
N GLY A 104 22.25 4.59 5.26
CA GLY A 104 21.82 5.31 6.45
C GLY A 104 22.61 4.90 7.70
N SER A 105 22.80 3.60 7.92
CA SER A 105 23.59 3.07 9.04
C SER A 105 25.07 3.44 8.92
N SER A 106 25.68 3.27 7.76
CA SER A 106 27.11 3.58 7.55
C SER A 106 27.45 5.07 7.66
N THR A 107 26.46 5.95 7.53
CA THR A 107 26.65 7.41 7.64
C THR A 107 26.15 8.01 8.94
N GLY A 108 25.73 7.19 9.91
CA GLY A 108 25.24 7.63 11.22
C GLY A 108 23.92 8.39 11.15
N ARG A 109 23.13 8.18 10.09
CA ARG A 109 21.82 8.85 9.88
C ARG A 109 20.65 8.07 10.50
N THR A 110 20.90 6.87 11.00
CA THR A 110 19.92 6.07 11.75
C THR A 110 19.83 6.57 13.19
N SER A 111 18.64 6.95 13.63
CA SER A 111 18.40 7.47 14.98
C SER A 111 18.30 6.36 16.03
N GLN A 112 17.89 5.14 15.63
CA GLN A 112 17.61 4.03 16.55
C GLN A 112 18.60 2.86 16.46
N MET A 113 19.55 2.88 15.51
CA MET A 113 20.54 1.82 15.31
C MET A 113 21.96 2.39 15.27
N GLY A 114 22.89 1.76 16.02
CA GLY A 114 24.32 2.03 15.94
C GLY A 114 24.99 1.27 14.79
N SER A 115 24.78 -0.06 14.70
CA SER A 115 25.37 -0.91 13.66
C SER A 115 24.45 -2.04 13.20
N TYR A 116 24.44 -2.36 11.90
CA TYR A 116 23.72 -3.50 11.31
C TYR A 116 24.04 -4.85 11.99
N LYS A 117 25.21 -4.95 12.64
CA LYS A 117 25.63 -6.12 13.43
C LYS A 117 24.84 -6.30 14.74
N GLU A 118 24.01 -5.34 15.14
CA GLU A 118 23.17 -5.38 16.34
C GLU A 118 21.71 -5.74 16.07
N LEU A 119 21.36 -6.06 14.82
CA LEU A 119 20.01 -6.53 14.46
C LEU A 119 19.64 -7.80 15.26
N PRO A 120 18.47 -7.82 15.93
CA PRO A 120 17.94 -9.02 16.56
C PRO A 120 17.83 -10.20 15.60
N ASP A 121 18.05 -11.42 16.11
CA ASP A 121 18.10 -12.63 15.29
C ASP A 121 16.75 -12.98 14.65
N ASP A 122 15.64 -12.64 15.29
CA ASP A 122 14.27 -12.78 14.75
C ASP A 122 14.04 -11.90 13.52
N VAL A 123 14.55 -10.66 13.52
CA VAL A 123 14.50 -9.75 12.36
C VAL A 123 15.41 -10.24 11.22
N ARG A 124 16.53 -10.89 11.56
CA ARG A 124 17.48 -11.42 10.56
C ARG A 124 17.02 -12.72 9.91
N THR A 125 16.49 -13.64 10.70
CA THR A 125 16.16 -15.00 10.27
C THR A 125 14.68 -15.16 9.93
N GLY A 126 13.82 -14.25 10.43
CA GLY A 126 12.37 -14.40 10.41
C GLY A 126 11.85 -15.41 11.44
N LEU A 127 12.72 -16.07 12.20
CA LEU A 127 12.36 -17.11 13.17
C LEU A 127 12.37 -16.55 14.59
N ILE A 128 11.20 -16.55 15.24
CA ILE A 128 11.07 -16.13 16.63
C ILE A 128 11.45 -17.29 17.55
N SER A 129 12.69 -17.26 18.03
CA SER A 129 13.29 -18.29 18.89
C SER A 129 12.68 -18.31 20.29
N ILE A 130 12.34 -17.14 20.84
CA ILE A 130 11.77 -16.99 22.18
C ILE A 130 10.27 -17.30 22.14
N ILE A 131 9.85 -18.41 22.75
CA ILE A 131 8.46 -18.87 22.72
C ILE A 131 7.48 -17.81 23.25
N GLY A 132 7.86 -17.09 24.32
CA GLY A 132 7.03 -16.06 24.93
C GLY A 132 6.84 -14.78 24.09
N GLU A 133 7.67 -14.56 23.07
CA GLU A 133 7.59 -13.40 22.17
C GLU A 133 6.84 -13.71 20.88
N ARG A 134 6.42 -14.97 20.66
CA ARG A 134 5.67 -15.36 19.47
C ARG A 134 4.29 -14.70 19.48
N PRO A 135 3.92 -13.98 18.43
CA PRO A 135 2.60 -13.34 18.36
C PRO A 135 1.50 -14.40 18.26
N SER A 136 0.37 -14.12 18.89
CA SER A 136 -0.84 -14.93 18.73
C SER A 136 -1.42 -14.74 17.33
N ILE A 137 -1.83 -15.84 16.70
CA ILE A 137 -2.55 -15.83 15.41
C ILE A 137 -4.07 -15.56 15.59
N GLY A 138 -4.52 -15.36 16.82
CA GLY A 138 -5.91 -15.05 17.15
C GLY A 138 -6.48 -15.88 18.29
N LYS A 139 -7.78 -15.69 18.54
CA LYS A 139 -8.51 -16.37 19.62
C LYS A 139 -9.56 -17.31 19.04
N GLY A 140 -9.68 -18.51 19.62
CA GLY A 140 -10.78 -19.41 19.33
C GLY A 140 -12.09 -18.82 19.82
N THR A 141 -12.93 -18.36 18.91
CA THR A 141 -14.21 -17.71 19.23
C THR A 141 -15.40 -18.67 19.23
N SER A 142 -15.26 -19.85 18.63
CA SER A 142 -16.24 -20.94 18.63
C SER A 142 -15.70 -22.17 19.35
N SER A 143 -16.60 -23.04 19.79
CA SER A 143 -16.22 -24.36 20.28
C SER A 143 -15.82 -25.24 19.09
N PRO A 144 -14.62 -25.84 19.08
CA PRO A 144 -14.20 -26.78 18.05
C PRO A 144 -15.15 -27.97 17.90
N SER A 145 -15.84 -28.37 18.98
CA SER A 145 -16.86 -29.42 18.94
C SER A 145 -18.11 -29.06 18.11
N SER A 146 -18.29 -27.78 17.77
CA SER A 146 -19.39 -27.29 16.93
C SER A 146 -18.90 -26.80 15.58
N LEU A 147 -17.90 -25.92 15.58
CA LEU A 147 -17.29 -25.38 14.37
C LEU A 147 -15.87 -24.91 14.70
N GLU A 148 -14.91 -25.30 13.88
CA GLU A 148 -13.53 -24.85 14.02
C GLU A 148 -13.43 -23.32 13.89
N PRO A 149 -12.77 -22.61 14.84
CA PRO A 149 -12.67 -21.16 14.77
C PRO A 149 -12.08 -20.63 13.46
N PRO A 150 -11.00 -21.20 12.88
CA PRO A 150 -10.53 -20.76 11.57
C PRO A 150 -11.58 -20.93 10.46
N ALA A 151 -12.37 -22.00 10.51
CA ALA A 151 -13.43 -22.26 9.54
C ALA A 151 -14.58 -21.23 9.65
N LEU A 152 -14.92 -20.79 10.87
CA LEU A 152 -15.89 -19.71 11.09
C LEU A 152 -15.41 -18.39 10.46
N HIS A 153 -14.16 -18.00 10.67
CA HIS A 153 -13.65 -16.76 10.10
C HIS A 153 -13.51 -16.83 8.57
N LEU A 154 -13.06 -17.98 8.06
CA LEU A 154 -12.99 -18.22 6.62
C LEU A 154 -14.37 -18.19 5.98
N SER A 155 -15.41 -18.74 6.62
CA SER A 155 -16.77 -18.72 6.09
C SER A 155 -17.36 -17.31 6.06
N VAL A 156 -17.04 -16.46 7.05
CA VAL A 156 -17.42 -15.03 7.04
C VAL A 156 -16.79 -14.31 5.85
N ILE A 157 -15.50 -14.52 5.60
CA ILE A 157 -14.79 -13.92 4.46
C ILE A 157 -15.36 -14.44 3.14
N ALA A 158 -15.46 -15.76 2.98
CA ALA A 158 -15.96 -16.41 1.77
C ALA A 158 -17.41 -16.04 1.47
N GLY A 159 -18.26 -15.99 2.50
CA GLY A 159 -19.66 -15.57 2.39
C GLY A 159 -19.77 -14.12 1.95
N THR A 160 -18.93 -13.23 2.50
CA THR A 160 -18.87 -11.81 2.09
C THR A 160 -18.50 -11.69 0.61
N THR A 161 -17.44 -12.39 0.17
CA THR A 161 -17.00 -12.36 -1.24
C THR A 161 -18.02 -13.00 -2.18
N PHE A 162 -18.72 -14.05 -1.74
CA PHE A 162 -19.74 -14.72 -2.54
C PHE A 162 -20.97 -13.83 -2.74
N VAL A 163 -21.44 -13.17 -1.69
CA VAL A 163 -22.55 -12.20 -1.81
C VAL A 163 -22.14 -11.02 -2.69
N ALA A 164 -20.91 -10.52 -2.58
CA ALA A 164 -20.40 -9.48 -3.46
C ALA A 164 -20.38 -9.90 -4.93
N TYR A 165 -20.00 -11.14 -5.22
CA TYR A 165 -20.09 -11.72 -6.57
C TYR A 165 -21.53 -11.73 -7.08
N LEU A 166 -22.48 -12.27 -6.31
CA LEU A 166 -23.90 -12.31 -6.71
C LEU A 166 -24.49 -10.93 -6.98
N VAL A 167 -24.14 -9.94 -6.15
CA VAL A 167 -24.60 -8.55 -6.34
C VAL A 167 -23.99 -7.95 -7.61
N THR A 168 -22.70 -8.18 -7.83
CA THR A 168 -21.99 -7.67 -9.01
C THR A 168 -22.57 -8.25 -10.30
N ASP A 169 -22.73 -9.58 -10.35
CA ASP A 169 -23.31 -10.31 -11.48
C ASP A 169 -24.77 -9.90 -11.73
N GLY A 170 -25.55 -9.72 -10.67
CA GLY A 170 -26.93 -9.25 -10.76
C GLY A 170 -27.05 -7.82 -11.32
N ILE A 171 -26.17 -6.90 -10.90
CA ILE A 171 -26.13 -5.53 -11.43
C ILE A 171 -25.73 -5.55 -12.91
N GLN A 172 -24.69 -6.31 -13.26
CA GLN A 172 -24.23 -6.43 -14.64
C GLN A 172 -25.35 -6.97 -15.54
N THR A 173 -26.05 -8.02 -15.10
CA THR A 173 -27.16 -8.62 -15.86
C THR A 173 -28.33 -7.66 -16.02
N ALA A 174 -28.65 -6.87 -14.98
CA ALA A 174 -29.81 -5.97 -15.00
C ALA A 174 -29.57 -4.65 -15.73
N THR A 175 -28.35 -4.11 -15.69
CA THR A 175 -28.03 -2.74 -16.14
C THR A 175 -27.00 -2.69 -17.27
N GLY A 176 -26.28 -3.78 -17.52
CA GLY A 176 -25.12 -3.81 -18.40
C GLY A 176 -23.88 -3.13 -17.80
N ILE A 177 -23.96 -2.59 -16.58
CA ILE A 177 -22.84 -1.89 -15.93
C ILE A 177 -21.97 -2.93 -15.19
N SER A 178 -20.71 -3.03 -15.61
CA SER A 178 -19.71 -3.83 -14.91
C SER A 178 -19.13 -3.04 -13.73
N ILE A 179 -19.40 -3.51 -12.51
CA ILE A 179 -18.80 -2.97 -11.29
C ILE A 179 -17.65 -3.90 -10.88
N PRO A 180 -16.46 -3.38 -10.54
CA PRO A 180 -15.39 -4.24 -10.05
C PRO A 180 -15.80 -5.02 -8.78
N MET A 181 -15.68 -6.35 -8.81
CA MET A 181 -16.11 -7.24 -7.72
C MET A 181 -15.46 -6.87 -6.37
N PHE A 182 -14.19 -6.47 -6.37
CA PHE A 182 -13.49 -6.08 -5.13
C PHE A 182 -14.12 -4.83 -4.50
N ALA A 183 -14.59 -3.86 -5.31
CA ALA A 183 -15.27 -2.67 -4.82
C ALA A 183 -16.59 -3.06 -4.16
N MET A 184 -17.31 -4.01 -4.76
CA MET A 184 -18.52 -4.57 -4.18
C MET A 184 -18.24 -5.34 -2.89
N ALA A 185 -17.13 -6.08 -2.82
CA ALA A 185 -16.71 -6.81 -1.63
C ALA A 185 -16.44 -5.88 -0.44
N PHE A 186 -15.90 -4.68 -0.66
CA PHE A 186 -15.78 -3.67 0.40
C PHE A 186 -17.14 -3.21 0.93
N VAL A 187 -18.08 -2.90 0.04
CA VAL A 187 -19.42 -2.45 0.43
C VAL A 187 -20.16 -3.57 1.19
N VAL A 188 -20.16 -4.78 0.65
CA VAL A 188 -20.80 -5.94 1.29
C VAL A 188 -20.12 -6.29 2.61
N GLY A 189 -18.79 -6.24 2.70
CA GLY A 189 -18.06 -6.47 3.94
C GLY A 189 -18.39 -5.44 5.03
N PHE A 190 -18.53 -4.17 4.64
CA PHE A 190 -18.98 -3.12 5.56
C PHE A 190 -20.42 -3.37 6.05
N ILE A 191 -21.34 -3.73 5.15
CA ILE A 191 -22.71 -4.10 5.53
C ILE A 191 -22.71 -5.32 6.45
N PHE A 192 -21.92 -6.35 6.14
CA PHE A 192 -21.82 -7.56 6.95
C PHE A 192 -21.29 -7.26 8.36
N ARG A 193 -20.31 -6.35 8.46
CA ARG A 193 -19.82 -5.86 9.74
C ARG A 193 -20.92 -5.18 10.55
N LEU A 194 -21.70 -4.29 9.93
CA LEU A 194 -22.84 -3.63 10.58
C LEU A 194 -23.92 -4.63 11.03
N LEU A 195 -24.19 -5.66 10.23
CA LEU A 195 -25.14 -6.72 10.58
C LEU A 195 -24.64 -7.54 11.78
N LEU A 196 -23.35 -7.88 11.82
CA LEU A 196 -22.75 -8.58 12.96
C LEU A 196 -22.80 -7.74 14.24
N ASP A 197 -22.56 -6.43 14.14
CA ASP A 197 -22.66 -5.52 15.28
C ASP A 197 -24.12 -5.39 15.76
N ALA A 198 -25.08 -5.27 14.83
CA ALA A 198 -26.51 -5.23 15.15
C ALA A 198 -26.99 -6.53 15.81
N ALA A 199 -26.48 -7.68 15.36
CA ALA A 199 -26.77 -8.99 15.93
C ALA A 199 -25.99 -9.28 17.24
N ARG A 200 -25.13 -8.36 17.70
CA ARG A 200 -24.20 -8.56 18.83
C ARG A 200 -23.31 -9.80 18.66
N ALA A 201 -23.04 -10.19 17.42
CA ALA A 201 -22.25 -11.36 17.06
C ALA A 201 -20.79 -11.01 16.71
N SER A 202 -20.42 -9.73 16.71
CA SER A 202 -19.06 -9.30 16.36
C SER A 202 -17.97 -9.81 17.29
N ALA A 203 -18.32 -10.22 18.53
CA ALA A 203 -17.40 -10.89 19.45
C ALA A 203 -16.96 -12.28 18.96
N TYR A 204 -17.72 -12.91 18.06
CA TYR A 204 -17.38 -14.22 17.49
C TYR A 204 -16.44 -14.12 16.28
N VAL A 205 -16.19 -12.92 15.76
CA VAL A 205 -15.24 -12.67 14.66
C VAL A 205 -14.05 -11.91 15.23
N ASP A 206 -13.03 -12.65 15.62
CA ASP A 206 -11.75 -12.14 16.12
C ASP A 206 -10.93 -11.53 14.97
N GLY A 207 -10.65 -10.22 15.10
CA GLY A 207 -9.90 -9.47 14.11
C GLY A 207 -8.48 -10.01 13.89
N THR A 208 -7.83 -10.54 14.92
CA THR A 208 -6.48 -11.10 14.80
C THR A 208 -6.47 -12.36 13.92
N THR A 209 -7.50 -13.20 14.05
CA THR A 209 -7.70 -14.38 13.20
C THR A 209 -7.99 -13.96 11.75
N VAL A 210 -8.87 -12.97 11.54
CA VAL A 210 -9.12 -12.40 10.20
C VAL A 210 -7.83 -11.84 9.58
N HIS A 211 -7.03 -11.11 10.34
CA HIS A 211 -5.74 -10.58 9.87
C HIS A 211 -4.74 -11.69 9.52
N SER A 212 -4.69 -12.77 10.31
CA SER A 212 -3.81 -13.91 10.01
C SER A 212 -4.23 -14.65 8.74
N ILE A 213 -5.54 -14.86 8.54
CA ILE A 213 -6.08 -15.44 7.30
C ILE A 213 -5.81 -14.52 6.10
N SER A 214 -6.03 -13.20 6.27
CA SER A 214 -5.76 -12.20 5.24
C SER A 214 -4.27 -12.13 4.88
N GLY A 215 -3.38 -12.27 5.85
CA GLY A 215 -1.93 -12.38 5.64
C GLY A 215 -1.59 -13.59 4.77
N GLY A 216 -2.08 -14.79 5.14
CA GLY A 216 -1.87 -16.00 4.36
C GLY A 216 -2.47 -15.93 2.94
N ALA A 217 -3.65 -15.32 2.79
CA ALA A 217 -4.24 -15.07 1.47
C ALA A 217 -3.39 -14.14 0.62
N THR A 218 -2.75 -13.14 1.23
CA THR A 218 -1.81 -12.23 0.54
C THR A 218 -0.56 -12.97 0.07
N ASP A 219 -0.01 -13.87 0.89
CA ASP A 219 1.14 -14.69 0.50
C ASP A 219 0.82 -15.59 -0.69
N TYR A 220 -0.35 -16.24 -0.69
CA TYR A 220 -0.82 -17.01 -1.84
C TYR A 220 -1.05 -16.14 -3.07
N LEU A 221 -1.61 -14.94 -2.90
CA LEU A 221 -1.80 -14.00 -4.00
C LEU A 221 -0.47 -13.59 -4.64
N VAL A 222 0.58 -13.35 -3.86
CA VAL A 222 1.92 -13.06 -4.38
C VAL A 222 2.45 -14.26 -5.16
N ALA A 223 2.40 -15.46 -4.57
CA ALA A 223 2.92 -16.67 -5.21
C ALA A 223 2.20 -16.99 -6.53
N PHE A 224 0.86 -16.97 -6.54
CA PHE A 224 0.06 -17.21 -7.74
C PHE A 224 0.13 -16.05 -8.73
N GLY A 225 0.24 -14.81 -8.25
CA GLY A 225 0.46 -13.62 -9.09
C GLY A 225 1.75 -13.75 -9.90
N ILE A 226 2.86 -14.09 -9.26
CA ILE A 226 4.14 -14.35 -9.96
C ILE A 226 4.00 -15.51 -10.94
N ALA A 227 3.37 -16.62 -10.53
CA ALA A 227 3.21 -17.81 -11.35
C ALA A 227 2.29 -17.62 -12.57
N SER A 228 1.38 -16.63 -12.53
CA SER A 228 0.42 -16.35 -13.60
C SER A 228 0.92 -15.34 -14.63
N ILE A 229 2.12 -14.76 -14.45
CA ILE A 229 2.71 -13.84 -15.43
C ILE A 229 2.95 -14.59 -16.74
N VAL A 230 2.31 -14.13 -17.82
CA VAL A 230 2.50 -14.66 -19.17
C VAL A 230 3.70 -13.97 -19.84
N PRO A 231 4.84 -14.67 -20.08
CA PRO A 231 6.06 -14.01 -20.56
C PRO A 231 5.93 -13.36 -21.94
N SER A 232 5.12 -13.93 -22.83
CA SER A 232 4.92 -13.37 -24.18
C SER A 232 4.31 -11.97 -24.12
N ILE A 233 3.29 -11.76 -23.28
CA ILE A 233 2.66 -10.44 -23.08
C ILE A 233 3.69 -9.44 -22.54
N VAL A 234 4.55 -9.85 -21.62
CA VAL A 234 5.58 -8.96 -21.06
C VAL A 234 6.59 -8.55 -22.13
N VAL A 235 6.96 -9.47 -23.03
CA VAL A 235 7.89 -9.17 -24.14
C VAL A 235 7.29 -8.16 -25.11
N ASP A 236 6.01 -8.31 -25.45
CA ASP A 236 5.30 -7.40 -26.36
C ASP A 236 5.29 -5.95 -25.86
N TYR A 237 5.27 -5.77 -24.53
CA TYR A 237 5.28 -4.46 -23.87
C TYR A 237 6.60 -4.11 -23.16
N ALA A 238 7.70 -4.83 -23.44
CA ALA A 238 8.92 -4.72 -22.64
C ALA A 238 9.51 -3.30 -22.62
N VAL A 239 9.60 -2.65 -23.79
CA VAL A 239 10.14 -1.29 -23.91
C VAL A 239 9.29 -0.26 -23.15
N PRO A 240 7.97 -0.13 -23.39
CA PRO A 240 7.15 0.83 -22.64
C PRO A 240 7.09 0.51 -21.13
N LEU A 241 7.12 -0.76 -20.72
CA LEU A 241 7.21 -1.14 -19.30
C LEU A 241 8.50 -0.67 -18.65
N ILE A 242 9.65 -0.87 -19.29
CA ILE A 242 10.95 -0.45 -18.76
C ILE A 242 10.97 1.07 -18.56
N LEU A 243 10.48 1.83 -19.54
CA LEU A 243 10.39 3.30 -19.42
C LEU A 243 9.50 3.70 -18.24
N LEU A 244 8.36 3.02 -18.07
CA LEU A 244 7.43 3.29 -16.98
C LEU A 244 8.04 2.94 -15.60
N PHE A 245 8.78 1.84 -15.49
CA PHE A 245 9.48 1.46 -14.26
C PHE A 245 10.66 2.38 -13.94
N VAL A 246 11.40 2.85 -14.94
CA VAL A 246 12.45 3.86 -14.75
C VAL A 246 11.84 5.16 -14.23
N LEU A 247 10.71 5.60 -14.78
CA LEU A 247 9.97 6.76 -14.26
C LEU A 247 9.56 6.54 -12.81
N GLY A 248 8.95 5.41 -12.50
CA GLY A 248 8.54 5.06 -11.13
C GLY A 248 9.73 5.08 -10.16
N LEU A 249 10.86 4.51 -10.56
CA LEU A 249 12.08 4.48 -9.76
C LEU A 249 12.61 5.89 -9.51
N VAL A 250 12.70 6.72 -10.55
CA VAL A 250 13.11 8.12 -10.43
C VAL A 250 12.17 8.88 -9.50
N TYR A 251 10.85 8.71 -9.66
CA TYR A 251 9.85 9.33 -8.79
C TYR A 251 10.05 8.94 -7.32
N CYS A 252 10.14 7.63 -7.02
CA CYS A 252 10.35 7.15 -5.65
C CYS A 252 11.69 7.64 -5.06
N LEU A 253 12.75 7.71 -5.87
CA LEU A 253 14.04 8.27 -5.46
C LEU A 253 13.94 9.76 -5.15
N LEU A 254 13.22 10.54 -5.96
CA LEU A 254 13.01 11.96 -5.72
C LEU A 254 12.21 12.19 -4.43
N VAL A 255 11.13 11.42 -4.21
CA VAL A 255 10.34 11.46 -2.98
C VAL A 255 11.21 11.12 -1.78
N PHE A 256 11.98 10.03 -1.83
CA PHE A 256 12.87 9.64 -0.74
C PHE A 256 13.99 10.68 -0.49
N ARG A 257 14.63 11.19 -1.55
CA ARG A 257 15.84 12.02 -1.42
C ARG A 257 15.55 13.49 -1.12
N PHE A 258 14.39 14.00 -1.55
CA PHE A 258 14.03 15.41 -1.41
C PHE A 258 12.81 15.61 -0.52
N LEU A 259 11.71 14.89 -0.77
CA LEU A 259 10.46 15.12 -0.04
C LEU A 259 10.56 14.61 1.40
N SER A 260 11.09 13.41 1.62
CA SER A 260 11.24 12.83 2.96
C SER A 260 12.08 13.72 3.90
N PRO A 261 13.31 14.15 3.59
CA PRO A 261 14.08 15.03 4.47
C PRO A 261 13.52 16.46 4.55
N ALA A 262 12.76 16.92 3.55
CA ALA A 262 12.10 18.22 3.63
C ALA A 262 10.91 18.19 4.60
N MET A 263 10.13 17.11 4.60
CA MET A 263 8.93 16.96 5.44
C MET A 263 9.24 16.44 6.85
N PHE A 264 10.21 15.54 6.96
CA PHE A 264 10.62 14.93 8.22
C PHE A 264 12.03 15.41 8.59
N GLN A 265 12.22 15.92 9.80
CA GLN A 265 13.52 16.42 10.27
C GLN A 265 14.21 15.36 11.15
N GLN A 266 13.63 15.00 12.29
CA GLN A 266 14.11 13.87 13.08
C GLN A 266 13.66 12.53 12.50
N ALA A 267 14.54 11.53 12.59
CA ALA A 267 14.29 10.16 12.09
C ALA A 267 13.64 10.14 10.69
N TRP A 268 14.09 11.07 9.83
CA TRP A 268 13.59 11.23 8.47
C TRP A 268 13.96 10.03 7.61
N LEU A 269 15.11 9.40 7.90
CA LEU A 269 15.57 8.21 7.21
C LEU A 269 14.63 7.04 7.48
N GLU A 270 14.18 6.85 8.72
CA GLU A 270 13.25 5.80 9.12
C GLU A 270 11.89 5.99 8.43
N ARG A 271 11.33 7.21 8.48
CA ARG A 271 10.07 7.55 7.81
C ARG A 271 10.19 7.46 6.29
N GLY A 272 11.31 7.92 5.74
CA GLY A 272 11.64 7.85 4.32
C GLY A 272 11.82 6.43 3.82
N LEU A 273 12.50 5.57 4.57
CA LEU A 273 12.68 4.16 4.23
C LEU A 273 11.36 3.38 4.30
N PHE A 274 10.55 3.66 5.32
CA PHE A 274 9.17 3.15 5.37
C PHE A 274 8.38 3.59 4.12
N GLY A 275 8.41 4.88 3.79
CA GLY A 275 7.76 5.43 2.62
C GLY A 275 8.28 4.86 1.30
N TRP A 276 9.59 4.60 1.19
CA TRP A 276 10.21 3.94 0.04
C TRP A 276 9.62 2.55 -0.15
N GLY A 277 9.63 1.71 0.89
CA GLY A 277 9.10 0.36 0.82
C GLY A 277 7.62 0.31 0.49
N TRP A 278 6.87 1.30 0.97
CA TRP A 278 5.47 1.45 0.65
C TRP A 278 5.25 1.86 -0.81
N ALA A 279 5.88 2.95 -1.28
CA ALA A 279 5.72 3.46 -2.64
C ALA A 279 6.14 2.47 -3.73
N THR A 280 7.06 1.57 -3.41
CA THR A 280 7.62 0.62 -4.36
C THR A 280 6.97 -0.76 -4.28
N ALA A 281 6.22 -1.09 -3.23
CA ALA A 281 5.58 -2.41 -3.10
C ALA A 281 4.33 -2.45 -2.19
N SER A 282 4.48 -2.27 -0.88
CA SER A 282 3.34 -2.38 0.04
C SER A 282 3.66 -1.82 1.41
N VAL A 283 2.63 -1.52 2.19
CA VAL A 283 2.78 -1.16 3.61
C VAL A 283 3.57 -2.25 4.36
N ALA A 284 3.31 -3.53 4.10
CA ALA A 284 4.02 -4.64 4.74
C ALA A 284 5.53 -4.61 4.45
N THR A 285 5.91 -4.34 3.20
CA THR A 285 7.30 -4.17 2.78
C THR A 285 7.94 -2.94 3.44
N GLY A 286 7.21 -1.83 3.53
CA GLY A 286 7.63 -0.64 4.28
C GLY A 286 7.93 -0.94 5.75
N ILE A 287 7.06 -1.69 6.43
CA ILE A 287 7.26 -2.12 7.82
C ILE A 287 8.49 -3.02 7.95
N ALA A 288 8.66 -3.97 7.03
CA ALA A 288 9.81 -4.88 7.04
C ALA A 288 11.13 -4.12 6.89
N LEU A 289 11.21 -3.16 5.97
CA LEU A 289 12.38 -2.31 5.80
C LEU A 289 12.61 -1.36 6.98
N LEU A 290 11.55 -0.81 7.56
CA LEU A 290 11.64 0.03 8.76
C LEU A 290 12.28 -0.75 9.92
N LYS A 291 11.92 -2.02 10.12
CA LYS A 291 12.53 -2.87 11.17
C LYS A 291 14.04 -3.07 10.99
N ILE A 292 14.58 -2.86 9.79
CA ILE A 292 16.03 -2.92 9.55
C ILE A 292 16.75 -1.73 10.20
N VAL A 293 16.12 -0.57 10.31
CA VAL A 293 16.74 0.66 10.86
C VAL A 293 16.16 1.05 12.22
N ASP A 294 14.97 0.57 12.54
CA ASP A 294 14.27 0.76 13.80
C ASP A 294 13.61 -0.57 14.28
N PRO A 295 14.40 -1.55 14.75
CA PRO A 295 13.89 -2.87 15.13
C PRO A 295 12.89 -2.81 16.31
N ARG A 296 13.03 -1.80 17.18
CA ARG A 296 12.21 -1.62 18.38
C ARG A 296 11.03 -0.68 18.16
N MET A 297 10.82 -0.19 16.94
CA MET A 297 9.73 0.73 16.57
C MET A 297 9.66 2.00 17.43
N LYS A 298 10.83 2.58 17.78
CA LYS A 298 10.94 3.75 18.65
C LYS A 298 11.06 5.08 17.91
N SER A 299 11.15 5.07 16.57
CA SER A 299 11.20 6.27 15.73
C SER A 299 9.89 7.08 15.71
N GLY A 300 8.79 6.50 16.19
CA GLY A 300 7.45 7.08 16.12
C GLY A 300 6.76 6.89 14.76
N THR A 301 7.47 6.32 13.76
CA THR A 301 6.96 6.14 12.39
C THR A 301 5.65 5.36 12.35
N MET A 302 5.54 4.25 13.10
CA MET A 302 4.34 3.42 13.12
C MET A 302 3.16 4.07 13.83
N GLU A 303 3.41 4.85 14.89
CA GLU A 303 2.36 5.57 15.63
C GLU A 303 1.77 6.69 14.76
N GLU A 304 2.64 7.46 14.10
CA GLU A 304 2.23 8.52 13.16
C GLU A 304 1.52 7.94 11.94
N PHE A 305 2.05 6.85 11.38
CA PHE A 305 1.43 6.12 10.27
C PHE A 305 0.04 5.63 10.65
N GLY A 306 -0.14 4.99 11.82
CA GLY A 306 -1.43 4.44 12.23
C GLY A 306 -2.54 5.50 12.28
N VAL A 307 -2.23 6.70 12.76
CA VAL A 307 -3.18 7.83 12.77
C VAL A 307 -3.36 8.40 11.36
N ALA A 308 -2.28 8.59 10.61
CA ALA A 308 -2.32 9.11 9.25
C ALA A 308 -3.11 8.20 8.29
N TYR A 309 -3.03 6.88 8.49
CA TYR A 309 -3.65 5.88 7.62
C TYR A 309 -5.17 6.03 7.58
N VAL A 310 -5.80 6.43 8.69
CA VAL A 310 -7.26 6.67 8.75
C VAL A 310 -7.69 7.73 7.72
N GLY A 311 -6.90 8.80 7.56
CA GLY A 311 -7.16 9.84 6.57
C GLY A 311 -6.67 9.50 5.17
N TYR A 312 -5.74 8.56 5.04
CA TYR A 312 -5.15 8.13 3.76
C TYR A 312 -5.99 7.04 3.08
N ALA A 313 -6.56 6.11 3.84
CA ALA A 313 -7.30 4.96 3.32
C ALA A 313 -8.40 5.31 2.30
N PRO A 314 -9.18 6.40 2.46
CA PRO A 314 -10.14 6.82 1.43
C PRO A 314 -9.49 7.15 0.08
N PHE A 315 -8.28 7.70 0.05
CA PHE A 315 -7.55 7.98 -1.19
C PHE A 315 -7.08 6.68 -1.85
N GLU A 316 -6.56 5.74 -1.08
CA GLU A 316 -6.10 4.44 -1.57
C GLU A 316 -7.25 3.63 -2.19
N ILE A 317 -8.33 3.46 -1.42
CA ILE A 317 -9.53 2.74 -1.85
C ILE A 317 -10.18 3.48 -3.03
N GLY A 318 -10.36 4.79 -2.91
CA GLY A 318 -10.97 5.62 -3.95
C GLY A 318 -10.21 5.58 -5.26
N THR A 319 -8.88 5.70 -5.22
CA THR A 319 -8.04 5.64 -6.44
C THR A 319 -8.12 4.26 -7.08
N THR A 320 -8.04 3.19 -6.28
CA THR A 320 -8.12 1.81 -6.77
C THR A 320 -9.45 1.51 -7.45
N ILE A 321 -10.57 2.06 -6.95
CA ILE A 321 -11.91 1.88 -7.53
C ILE A 321 -12.10 2.79 -8.76
N LEU A 322 -11.75 4.08 -8.64
CA LEU A 322 -12.04 5.07 -9.67
C LEU A 322 -11.12 4.97 -10.89
N ALA A 323 -9.88 4.52 -10.73
CA ALA A 323 -8.92 4.42 -11.83
C ALA A 323 -9.42 3.53 -13.00
N PRO A 324 -9.82 2.26 -12.78
CA PRO A 324 -10.33 1.43 -13.87
C PRO A 324 -11.65 1.97 -14.44
N ILE A 325 -12.54 2.52 -13.60
CA ILE A 325 -13.81 3.11 -14.05
C ILE A 325 -13.55 4.33 -14.96
N MET A 326 -12.62 5.21 -14.59
CA MET A 326 -12.29 6.37 -15.44
C MET A 326 -11.55 5.97 -16.70
N ALA A 327 -10.75 4.90 -16.67
CA ALA A 327 -10.13 4.35 -17.87
C ALA A 327 -11.17 3.84 -18.87
N THR A 328 -12.13 3.04 -18.42
CA THR A 328 -13.17 2.46 -19.30
C THR A 328 -14.12 3.53 -19.84
N LEU A 329 -14.32 4.63 -19.10
CA LEU A 329 -15.10 5.79 -19.54
C LEU A 329 -14.32 6.76 -20.45
N GLY A 330 -13.05 6.50 -20.76
CA GLY A 330 -12.20 7.39 -21.57
C GLY A 330 -11.80 8.70 -20.87
N LEU A 331 -11.92 8.75 -19.54
CA LEU A 331 -11.60 9.91 -18.69
C LEU A 331 -10.19 9.81 -18.07
N THR A 332 -9.30 9.01 -18.66
CA THR A 332 -7.94 8.76 -18.15
C THR A 332 -7.11 10.04 -17.99
N TRP A 333 -7.27 11.01 -18.91
CA TRP A 333 -6.64 12.34 -18.80
C TRP A 333 -7.10 13.11 -17.57
N ALA A 334 -8.41 13.10 -17.30
CA ALA A 334 -8.99 13.77 -16.14
C ALA A 334 -8.49 13.13 -14.85
N PHE A 335 -8.44 11.79 -14.79
CA PHE A 335 -7.88 11.07 -13.64
C PHE A 335 -6.42 11.45 -13.38
N GLY A 336 -5.55 11.36 -14.40
CA GLY A 336 -4.13 11.71 -14.27
C GLY A 336 -3.91 13.16 -13.82
N GLY A 337 -4.67 14.09 -14.40
CA GLY A 337 -4.64 15.51 -14.04
C GLY A 337 -5.11 15.78 -12.61
N ILE A 338 -6.26 15.22 -12.21
CA ILE A 338 -6.83 15.39 -10.87
C ILE A 338 -5.90 14.76 -9.81
N ALA A 339 -5.41 13.53 -10.03
CA ALA A 339 -4.52 12.87 -9.09
C ALA A 339 -3.21 13.67 -8.87
N THR A 340 -2.64 14.19 -9.96
CA THR A 340 -1.44 15.06 -9.89
C THR A 340 -1.74 16.37 -9.18
N ALA A 341 -2.87 17.01 -9.47
CA ALA A 341 -3.27 18.26 -8.82
C ALA A 341 -3.50 18.06 -7.32
N VAL A 342 -4.18 16.98 -6.92
CA VAL A 342 -4.37 16.61 -5.51
C VAL A 342 -3.02 16.39 -4.83
N ALA A 343 -2.07 15.71 -5.48
CA ALA A 343 -0.74 15.48 -4.93
C ALA A 343 -0.01 16.79 -4.64
N VAL A 344 0.01 17.70 -5.61
CA VAL A 344 0.64 19.02 -5.48
C VAL A 344 -0.06 19.83 -4.39
N VAL A 345 -1.39 19.89 -4.38
CA VAL A 345 -2.17 20.63 -3.38
C VAL A 345 -1.89 20.12 -1.98
N VAL A 346 -1.92 18.80 -1.75
CA VAL A 346 -1.67 18.21 -0.43
C VAL A 346 -0.26 18.53 0.07
N ILE A 347 0.75 18.41 -0.80
CA ILE A 347 2.14 18.71 -0.44
C ILE A 347 2.31 20.21 -0.16
N VAL A 348 1.81 21.08 -1.03
CA VAL A 348 1.92 22.54 -0.87
C VAL A 348 1.18 23.02 0.38
N LEU A 349 -0.01 22.50 0.66
CA LEU A 349 -0.77 22.81 1.87
C LEU A 349 -0.01 22.41 3.13
N ALA A 350 0.71 21.28 3.13
CA ALA A 350 1.52 20.87 4.27
C ALA A 350 2.64 21.87 4.60
N PHE A 351 3.27 22.45 3.56
CA PHE A 351 4.27 23.51 3.73
C PHE A 351 3.65 24.87 4.09
N ALA A 352 2.54 25.25 3.45
CA ALA A 352 1.86 26.52 3.66
C ALA A 352 1.23 26.64 5.06
N LEU A 353 0.60 25.56 5.54
CA LEU A 353 0.03 25.47 6.88
C LEU A 353 1.08 25.22 7.97
N GLY A 354 2.36 25.11 7.58
CA GLY A 354 3.47 24.98 8.51
C GLY A 354 3.49 23.66 9.29
N TRP A 355 2.81 22.61 8.82
CA TRP A 355 2.79 21.30 9.51
C TRP A 355 4.19 20.71 9.62
N VAL A 356 5.01 20.94 8.59
CA VAL A 356 6.44 20.60 8.57
C VAL A 356 7.24 21.38 9.64
N ARG A 357 6.90 22.66 9.87
CA ARG A 357 7.57 23.53 10.88
C ARG A 357 7.13 23.20 12.30
N ALA A 358 5.85 22.86 12.51
CA ALA A 358 5.31 22.47 13.80
C ALA A 358 5.95 21.18 14.34
N ASN A 359 6.42 20.31 13.44
CA ASN A 359 7.20 19.13 13.80
C ASN A 359 8.60 19.54 14.32
N ARG A 360 9.25 20.49 13.63
CA ARG A 360 10.57 21.05 14.01
C ARG A 360 10.57 21.65 15.43
N ASP A 361 9.52 22.38 15.80
CA ASP A 361 9.49 23.08 17.10
C ASP A 361 9.21 22.10 18.27
N GLY A 362 8.36 21.09 18.08
CA GLY A 362 8.10 20.05 19.10
C GLY A 362 9.27 19.08 19.31
N GLU A 363 10.14 18.96 18.31
CA GLU A 363 11.38 18.19 18.32
C GLU A 363 12.50 18.89 19.13
N HIS A 364 12.66 20.22 18.98
CA HIS A 364 13.65 21.00 19.73
C HIS A 364 13.36 21.03 21.24
N GLU A 365 12.08 21.02 21.62
CA GLU A 365 11.63 20.97 23.00
C GLU A 365 11.94 19.61 23.66
N ALA A 366 11.87 18.51 22.91
CA ALA A 366 12.17 17.16 23.41
C ALA A 366 13.67 16.94 23.72
N VAL A 367 14.55 17.54 22.91
CA VAL A 367 16.01 17.47 23.12
C VAL A 367 16.42 18.23 24.37
N ARG A 368 15.83 19.41 24.63
CA ARG A 368 16.11 20.20 25.84
C ARG A 368 15.64 19.56 27.15
N VAL A 369 14.62 18.69 27.09
CA VAL A 369 14.13 17.97 28.29
C VAL A 369 14.96 16.72 28.59
N ARG A 370 15.77 16.24 27.63
CA ARG A 370 16.66 15.07 27.79
C ARG A 370 18.11 15.44 28.10
N THR A 371 18.48 16.72 28.00
CA THR A 371 19.75 17.31 28.46
C THR A 371 19.54 18.00 29.78
#